data_AF-A0A1E7YYX6-F1
#
_entry.id   AF-A0A1E7YYX6-F1
#
_cell.length_a   1.000
_cell.length_b   1.000
_cell.length_c   1.000
_cell.angle_alpha   90.00
_cell.angle_beta   90.00
_cell.angle_gamma   90.00
#
_symmetry.space_group_name_H-M   'P 1'
#
loop_
_entity.id
_entity.type
_entity.pdbx_description
1 polymer ?
#
loop_
_entity_poly.entity_id
_entity_poly.type
_entity_poly.pdbx_seq_one_letter_code
_entity_poly.pdbx_strand_id
1 'polypeptide(L)'
;MKNARWAGIALLTTMTFAVAHVAPEPQARTEHLPAASYLQAGSPTFDMTIGQFRENYNAANTTLPLSEYRAIDSSGDKSNLTRAASKINENLYSSTALEHGTGKVKTLQITWLPIPGSEQKASRDKALAYMTAFMRYFEPMLSNEQCLKRVNNLLAKGKGSRYFQQTEGALRYIVTDNGEKGLTFAVEPLKLALAAP
;
A
#
# COMPACT_ATOMS: atom_id res chain seq x y z
N MET A 1 30.31 15.91 80.76
CA MET A 1 31.66 16.50 80.84
C MET A 1 32.62 15.60 80.07
N LYS A 2 33.32 16.17 79.07
CA LYS A 2 34.67 15.82 78.57
C LYS A 2 34.93 14.37 78.10
N ASN A 3 35.68 14.06 77.05
CA ASN A 3 36.30 14.73 75.90
C ASN A 3 36.99 13.59 75.10
N ALA A 4 36.98 13.69 73.76
CA ALA A 4 38.11 13.38 72.85
C ALA A 4 38.69 11.94 72.75
N ARG A 5 39.24 11.45 71.63
CA ARG A 5 39.36 11.84 70.20
C ARG A 5 40.05 10.65 69.45
N TRP A 6 39.58 10.33 68.23
CA TRP A 6 40.37 9.98 67.01
C TRP A 6 41.10 8.60 67.01
N ALA A 7 41.32 7.86 65.92
CA ALA A 7 41.24 8.03 64.46
C ALA A 7 41.12 6.64 63.80
N GLY A 8 40.74 6.57 62.52
CA GLY A 8 40.96 5.38 61.70
C GLY A 8 40.02 5.28 60.51
N ILE A 9 40.27 6.05 59.46
CA ILE A 9 39.61 5.91 58.16
C ILE A 9 40.22 4.69 57.46
N ALA A 10 39.42 3.65 57.21
CA ALA A 10 39.73 2.61 56.23
C ALA A 10 38.66 2.66 55.13
N LEU A 11 39.08 3.11 53.95
CA LEU A 11 38.27 3.18 52.74
C LEU A 11 38.16 1.77 52.14
N LEU A 12 36.99 1.15 52.22
CA LEU A 12 36.65 -0.08 51.52
C LEU A 12 35.69 0.27 50.38
N THR A 13 36.26 0.47 49.19
CA THR A 13 35.55 0.64 47.93
C THR A 13 34.97 -0.71 47.49
N THR A 14 33.67 -0.90 47.67
CA THR A 14 32.93 -2.00 47.05
C THR A 14 32.54 -1.60 45.63
N MET A 15 33.10 -2.28 44.64
CA MET A 15 32.75 -2.12 43.24
C MET A 15 31.41 -2.84 42.99
N THR A 16 30.32 -2.08 42.84
CA THR A 16 29.05 -2.60 42.35
C THR A 16 29.08 -2.65 40.83
N PHE A 17 29.01 -3.86 40.25
CA PHE A 17 28.80 -4.04 38.83
C PHE A 17 27.34 -3.68 38.49
N ALA A 18 27.13 -2.53 37.87
CA ALA A 18 25.86 -2.21 37.23
C ALA A 18 25.74 -3.04 35.95
N VAL A 19 24.84 -4.03 35.94
CA VAL A 19 24.42 -4.70 34.70
C VAL A 19 23.54 -3.71 33.95
N ALA A 20 24.08 -3.10 32.91
CA ALA A 20 23.31 -2.28 32.00
C ALA A 20 22.35 -3.18 31.22
N HIS A 21 21.05 -3.09 31.53
CA HIS A 21 20.00 -3.58 30.65
C HIS A 21 20.02 -2.74 29.37
N VAL A 22 20.68 -3.25 28.33
CA VAL A 22 20.53 -2.74 26.97
C VAL A 22 19.10 -3.02 26.54
N ALA A 23 18.24 -1.99 26.59
CA ALA A 23 16.98 -2.01 25.86
C ALA A 23 17.30 -2.20 24.38
N PRO A 24 16.55 -3.04 23.63
CA PRO A 24 16.76 -3.13 22.19
C PRO A 24 16.42 -1.76 21.60
N GLU A 25 17.42 -1.07 21.04
CA GLU A 25 17.18 0.09 20.19
C GLU A 25 16.18 -0.32 19.11
N PRO A 26 15.17 0.51 18.78
CA PRO A 26 14.32 0.24 17.64
C PRO A 26 15.21 0.21 16.41
N GLN A 27 15.50 -0.99 15.92
CA GLN A 27 16.16 -1.18 14.64
C GLN A 27 15.33 -0.44 13.61
N ALA A 28 15.80 0.76 13.23
CA ALA A 28 15.42 1.40 12.00
C ALA A 28 15.91 0.46 10.89
N ARG A 29 15.07 -0.54 10.59
CA ARG A 29 15.24 -1.43 9.46
C ARG A 29 15.05 -0.56 8.23
N THR A 30 16.14 0.06 7.79
CA THR A 30 16.28 0.66 6.46
C THR A 30 16.34 -0.49 5.45
N GLU A 31 15.29 -1.30 5.40
CA GLU A 31 15.06 -2.14 4.24
C GLU A 31 14.79 -1.16 3.09
N HIS A 32 15.68 -1.19 2.10
CA HIS A 32 15.52 -0.44 0.86
C HIS A 32 14.23 -0.94 0.21
N LEU A 33 13.12 -0.22 0.44
CA LEU A 33 11.83 -0.58 -0.13
C LEU A 33 11.99 -0.64 -1.66
N PRO A 34 11.46 -1.68 -2.33
CA PRO A 34 11.47 -1.72 -3.78
C PRO A 34 10.73 -0.48 -4.29
N ALA A 35 11.35 0.26 -5.21
CA ALA A 35 10.64 1.30 -5.93
C ALA A 35 9.45 0.67 -6.66
N ALA A 36 8.29 1.32 -6.60
CA ALA A 36 7.08 0.80 -7.24
C ALA A 36 7.34 0.56 -8.74
N SER A 37 6.99 -0.63 -9.22
CA SER A 37 7.45 -1.09 -10.54
C SER A 37 7.01 -0.17 -11.67
N TYR A 38 5.80 0.41 -11.61
CA TYR A 38 5.32 1.38 -12.62
C TYR A 38 6.15 2.67 -12.76
N LEU A 39 7.05 2.96 -11.80
CA LEU A 39 7.99 4.09 -11.87
C LEU A 39 9.22 3.79 -12.72
N GLN A 40 9.46 2.53 -13.08
CA GLN A 40 10.63 2.15 -13.87
C GLN A 40 10.48 2.62 -15.32
N ALA A 41 11.58 3.07 -15.93
CA ALA A 41 11.60 3.42 -17.34
C ALA A 41 11.17 2.21 -18.20
N GLY A 42 10.30 2.44 -19.19
CA GLY A 42 9.76 1.37 -20.04
C GLY A 42 8.72 0.47 -19.35
N SER A 43 8.24 0.82 -18.16
CA SER A 43 7.14 0.10 -17.52
C SER A 43 5.92 0.03 -18.43
N PRO A 44 5.28 -1.15 -18.55
CA PRO A 44 4.13 -1.34 -19.42
C PRO A 44 2.96 -0.44 -19.00
N THR A 45 2.04 -0.25 -19.94
CA THR A 45 0.75 0.38 -19.74
C THR A 45 -0.36 -0.61 -20.09
N PHE A 46 -1.52 -0.45 -19.47
CA PHE A 46 -2.74 -1.00 -20.03
C PHE A 46 -3.04 -0.27 -21.34
N ASP A 47 -3.62 -0.98 -22.31
CA ASP A 47 -4.02 -0.38 -23.57
C ASP A 47 -5.37 0.36 -23.46
N MET A 48 -5.45 1.26 -22.46
CA MET A 48 -6.59 2.14 -22.24
C MET A 48 -6.15 3.40 -21.51
N THR A 49 -6.84 4.51 -21.79
CA THR A 49 -6.74 5.74 -21.01
C THR A 49 -7.54 5.64 -19.71
N ILE A 50 -7.29 6.54 -18.77
CA ILE A 50 -8.07 6.60 -17.52
C ILE A 50 -9.56 6.91 -17.76
N GLY A 51 -9.89 7.68 -18.79
CA GLY A 51 -11.27 7.98 -19.18
C GLY A 51 -12.00 6.72 -19.66
N GLN A 52 -11.38 5.98 -20.57
CA GLN A 52 -11.91 4.71 -21.08
C GLN A 52 -12.07 3.66 -19.97
N PHE A 53 -11.07 3.54 -19.08
CA PHE A 53 -11.20 2.68 -17.91
C PHE A 53 -12.43 3.02 -17.08
N ARG A 54 -12.59 4.30 -16.72
CA ARG A 54 -13.70 4.75 -15.87
C ARG A 54 -15.06 4.50 -16.52
N GLU A 55 -15.20 4.81 -17.81
CA GLU A 55 -16.43 4.61 -18.57
C GLU A 55 -16.85 3.14 -18.55
N ASN A 56 -15.93 2.25 -18.95
CA ASN A 56 -16.17 0.81 -18.98
C ASN A 56 -16.42 0.23 -17.58
N TYR A 57 -15.64 0.66 -16.59
CA TYR A 57 -15.80 0.24 -15.20
C TYR A 57 -17.19 0.63 -14.66
N ASN A 58 -17.62 1.87 -14.87
CA ASN A 58 -18.92 2.36 -14.39
C ASN A 58 -20.09 1.67 -15.10
N ALA A 59 -19.96 1.39 -16.40
CA ALA A 59 -20.96 0.62 -17.15
C ALA A 59 -21.14 -0.79 -16.56
N ALA A 60 -20.07 -1.43 -16.12
CA ALA A 60 -20.10 -2.75 -15.51
C ALA A 60 -20.46 -2.76 -14.00
N ASN A 61 -20.38 -1.61 -13.32
CA ASN A 61 -20.52 -1.50 -11.86
C ASN A 61 -21.39 -0.28 -11.46
N THR A 62 -22.67 -0.31 -11.82
CA THR A 62 -23.61 0.80 -11.60
C THR A 62 -23.80 1.20 -10.13
N THR A 63 -23.56 0.29 -9.18
CA THR A 63 -23.68 0.53 -7.73
C THR A 63 -22.37 0.92 -7.06
N LEU A 64 -21.23 0.83 -7.76
CA LEU A 64 -19.90 1.16 -7.26
C LEU A 64 -19.19 2.14 -8.19
N PRO A 65 -19.82 3.27 -8.59
CA PRO A 65 -19.25 4.14 -9.59
C PRO A 65 -17.97 4.83 -9.10
N LEU A 66 -17.13 5.20 -10.05
CA LEU A 66 -16.01 6.11 -9.88
C LEU A 66 -16.38 7.48 -10.45
N SER A 67 -16.09 8.53 -9.68
CA SER A 67 -16.10 9.92 -10.14
C SER A 67 -14.96 10.15 -11.15
N GLU A 68 -14.95 11.32 -11.79
CA GLU A 68 -13.83 11.69 -12.66
C GLU A 68 -12.50 11.69 -11.90
N TYR A 69 -11.44 11.23 -12.59
CA TYR A 69 -10.09 11.31 -12.06
C TYR A 69 -9.55 12.72 -12.24
N ARG A 70 -9.13 13.33 -11.14
CA ARG A 70 -8.53 14.67 -11.12
C ARG A 70 -7.03 14.53 -10.95
N ALA A 71 -6.28 15.30 -11.73
CA ALA A 71 -4.83 15.36 -11.61
C ALA A 71 -4.43 15.80 -10.19
N ILE A 72 -3.41 15.15 -9.64
CA ILE A 72 -2.81 15.53 -8.36
C ILE A 72 -1.52 16.28 -8.68
N ASP A 73 -1.39 17.49 -8.13
CA ASP A 73 -0.14 18.24 -8.28
C ASP A 73 1.02 17.40 -7.76
N SER A 74 1.99 17.19 -8.63
CA SER A 74 3.17 16.37 -8.38
C SER A 74 4.40 17.26 -8.46
N SER A 75 4.32 18.44 -7.87
CA SER A 75 5.41 19.42 -7.81
C SER A 75 6.63 18.78 -7.11
N GLY A 76 7.61 18.38 -7.93
CA GLY A 76 8.83 17.68 -7.49
C GLY A 76 8.96 16.21 -7.92
N ASP A 77 7.94 15.63 -8.56
CA ASP A 77 8.01 14.26 -9.10
C ASP A 77 8.84 14.22 -10.40
N LYS A 78 9.97 13.50 -10.36
CA LYS A 78 10.87 13.31 -11.52
C LYS A 78 10.47 12.12 -12.41
N SER A 79 9.39 11.41 -12.09
CA SER A 79 9.00 10.18 -12.79
C SER A 79 8.41 10.39 -14.19
N ASN A 80 8.19 11.63 -14.63
CA ASN A 80 7.51 11.96 -15.89
C ASN A 80 6.16 11.22 -16.02
N LEU A 81 5.42 11.10 -14.91
CA LEU A 81 4.09 10.51 -14.87
C LEU A 81 3.07 11.56 -14.46
N THR A 82 1.84 11.41 -14.96
CA THR A 82 0.70 12.16 -14.44
C THR A 82 0.01 11.33 -13.37
N ARG A 83 -0.11 11.85 -12.15
CA ARG A 83 -0.89 11.22 -11.08
C ARG A 83 -2.30 11.77 -11.08
N ALA A 84 -3.28 10.91 -10.86
CA ALA A 84 -4.66 11.32 -10.71
C ALA A 84 -5.40 10.46 -9.68
N ALA A 85 -6.48 11.00 -9.11
CA ALA A 85 -7.34 10.26 -8.20
C ALA A 85 -8.82 10.59 -8.40
N SER A 86 -9.65 9.61 -8.06
CA SER A 86 -11.10 9.70 -7.97
C SER A 86 -11.53 9.43 -6.54
N LYS A 87 -12.15 10.43 -5.91
CA LYS A 87 -12.67 10.31 -4.53
C LYS A 87 -13.97 9.50 -4.56
N ILE A 88 -14.05 8.45 -3.74
CA ILE A 88 -15.27 7.66 -3.53
C ILE A 88 -16.01 8.16 -2.29
N ASN A 89 -15.28 8.37 -1.19
CA ASN A 89 -15.73 9.08 0.02
C ASN A 89 -14.49 9.58 0.81
N GLU A 90 -14.66 9.97 2.09
CA GLU A 90 -13.57 10.49 2.92
C GLU A 90 -12.46 9.47 3.25
N ASN A 91 -12.78 8.18 3.19
CA ASN A 91 -11.93 7.08 3.66
C ASN A 91 -11.69 6.01 2.59
N LEU A 92 -12.07 6.30 1.35
CA LEU A 92 -11.88 5.41 0.21
C LEU A 92 -11.71 6.24 -1.05
N TYR A 93 -10.66 5.96 -1.79
CA TYR A 93 -10.40 6.60 -3.08
C TYR A 93 -9.73 5.63 -4.04
N SER A 94 -9.83 5.94 -5.33
CA SER A 94 -9.02 5.31 -6.36
C SER A 94 -7.93 6.27 -6.84
N SER A 95 -6.72 5.76 -7.03
CA SER A 95 -5.60 6.52 -7.59
C SER A 95 -4.99 5.79 -8.78
N THR A 96 -4.28 6.54 -9.62
CA THR A 96 -3.60 6.03 -10.80
C THR A 96 -2.34 6.83 -11.10
N ALA A 97 -1.37 6.17 -11.74
CA ALA A 97 -0.29 6.83 -12.45
C ALA A 97 -0.47 6.59 -13.95
N LEU A 98 -0.33 7.66 -14.73
CA LEU A 98 -0.57 7.68 -16.15
C LEU A 98 0.74 8.00 -16.88
N GLU A 99 0.92 7.33 -18.01
CA GLU A 99 1.99 7.66 -18.94
C GLU A 99 1.78 9.06 -19.51
N HIS A 100 2.83 9.88 -19.43
CA HIS A 100 2.79 11.25 -19.93
C HIS A 100 2.57 11.28 -21.45
N GLY A 101 1.78 12.24 -21.92
CA GLY A 101 1.43 12.40 -23.33
C GLY A 101 0.32 11.47 -23.81
N THR A 102 0.27 10.20 -23.38
CA THR A 102 -0.74 9.24 -23.84
C THR A 102 -1.94 9.12 -22.88
N GLY A 103 -1.75 9.41 -21.59
CA GLY A 103 -2.77 9.21 -20.56
C GLY A 103 -3.10 7.73 -20.31
N LYS A 104 -2.30 6.81 -20.86
CA LYS A 104 -2.47 5.36 -20.66
C LYS A 104 -2.13 4.98 -19.23
N VAL A 105 -2.90 4.05 -18.70
CA VAL A 105 -2.83 3.64 -17.29
C VAL A 105 -1.60 2.77 -17.04
N LYS A 106 -0.72 3.16 -16.11
CA LYS A 106 0.39 2.31 -15.63
C LYS A 106 0.05 1.53 -14.35
N THR A 107 -0.84 2.05 -13.53
CA THR A 107 -1.32 1.39 -12.29
C THR A 107 -2.70 1.90 -11.93
N LEU A 108 -3.54 1.05 -11.36
CA LEU A 108 -4.82 1.42 -10.77
C LEU A 108 -4.86 0.92 -9.33
N GLN A 109 -5.26 1.80 -8.44
CA GLN A 109 -5.21 1.57 -7.00
C GLN A 109 -6.56 1.85 -6.38
N ILE A 110 -6.92 1.07 -5.37
CA ILE A 110 -7.96 1.36 -4.38
C ILE A 110 -7.27 1.47 -3.03
N THR A 111 -7.41 2.62 -2.38
CA THR A 111 -6.87 2.84 -1.04
C THR A 111 -7.99 3.12 -0.05
N TRP A 112 -8.07 2.27 0.97
CA TRP A 112 -8.98 2.40 2.10
C TRP A 112 -8.22 2.95 3.31
N LEU A 113 -8.78 3.97 3.96
CA LEU A 113 -8.28 4.55 5.19
C LEU A 113 -9.16 4.04 6.35
N PRO A 114 -8.63 3.17 7.23
CA PRO A 114 -9.40 2.66 8.35
C PRO A 114 -9.94 3.78 9.23
N ILE A 115 -11.22 3.65 9.60
CA ILE A 115 -11.86 4.52 10.59
C ILE A 115 -12.16 3.74 11.88
N PRO A 116 -12.09 4.39 13.05
CA PRO A 116 -12.55 3.79 14.30
C PRO A 116 -14.08 3.77 14.38
N GLY A 117 -14.62 2.95 15.28
CA GLY A 117 -16.05 2.95 15.63
C GLY A 117 -16.90 1.95 14.86
N SER A 118 -18.23 2.07 15.03
CA SER A 118 -19.22 1.12 14.52
C SER A 118 -19.25 1.01 12.98
N GLU A 119 -18.83 2.05 12.27
CA GLU A 119 -18.83 2.08 10.80
C GLU A 119 -17.62 1.37 10.17
N GLN A 120 -16.61 0.97 10.96
CA GLN A 120 -15.38 0.39 10.45
C GLN A 120 -15.62 -0.83 9.56
N LYS A 121 -16.52 -1.73 9.98
CA LYS A 121 -16.86 -2.94 9.21
C LYS A 121 -17.48 -2.58 7.86
N ALA A 122 -18.49 -1.69 7.85
CA ALA A 122 -19.17 -1.28 6.62
C ALA A 122 -18.22 -0.55 5.66
N SER A 123 -17.32 0.29 6.20
CA SER A 123 -16.27 0.97 5.45
C SER A 123 -15.31 -0.02 4.79
N ARG A 124 -14.85 -1.04 5.53
CA ARG A 124 -14.02 -2.13 5.00
C ARG A 124 -14.74 -2.97 3.96
N ASP A 125 -16.00 -3.31 4.19
CA ASP A 125 -16.81 -4.08 3.23
C ASP A 125 -16.99 -3.32 1.91
N LYS A 126 -17.19 -1.99 1.97
CA LYS A 126 -17.22 -1.14 0.78
C LYS A 126 -15.88 -1.12 0.05
N ALA A 127 -14.77 -1.02 0.77
CA ALA A 127 -13.43 -1.10 0.17
C ALA A 127 -13.20 -2.44 -0.56
N LEU A 128 -13.57 -3.56 0.08
CA LEU A 128 -13.50 -4.89 -0.53
C LEU A 128 -14.35 -5.00 -1.79
N ALA A 129 -15.53 -4.39 -1.81
CA ALA A 129 -16.39 -4.35 -3.00
C ALA A 129 -15.70 -3.65 -4.19
N TYR A 130 -15.08 -2.49 -3.95
CA TYR A 130 -14.31 -1.78 -5.00
C TYR A 130 -13.06 -2.54 -5.46
N MET A 131 -12.30 -3.14 -4.53
CA MET A 131 -11.13 -3.97 -4.87
C MET A 131 -11.54 -5.20 -5.70
N THR A 132 -12.68 -5.82 -5.36
CA THR A 132 -13.25 -6.95 -6.09
C THR A 132 -13.71 -6.53 -7.48
N ALA A 133 -14.35 -5.36 -7.62
CA ALA A 133 -14.74 -4.80 -8.90
C ALA A 133 -13.52 -4.50 -9.80
N PHE A 134 -12.42 -4.01 -9.23
CA PHE A 134 -11.16 -3.82 -9.95
C PHE A 134 -10.60 -5.14 -10.46
N MET A 135 -10.51 -6.16 -9.61
CA MET A 135 -10.04 -7.49 -10.03
C MET A 135 -10.90 -8.05 -11.15
N ARG A 136 -12.23 -7.99 -11.00
CA ARG A 136 -13.18 -8.51 -12.00
C ARG A 136 -13.10 -7.78 -13.34
N TYR A 137 -12.77 -6.49 -13.34
CA TYR A 137 -12.54 -5.74 -14.58
C TYR A 137 -11.37 -6.31 -15.38
N PHE A 138 -10.28 -6.72 -14.70
CA PHE A 138 -9.09 -7.28 -15.33
C PHE A 138 -9.14 -8.80 -15.51
N GLU A 139 -10.00 -9.49 -14.77
CA GLU A 139 -10.23 -10.94 -14.86
C GLU A 139 -11.73 -11.23 -15.11
N PRO A 140 -12.28 -10.83 -16.29
CA PRO A 140 -13.72 -10.90 -16.55
C PRO A 140 -14.28 -12.33 -16.61
N MET A 141 -13.40 -13.34 -16.70
CA MET A 141 -13.77 -14.75 -16.69
C MET A 141 -14.08 -15.29 -15.29
N LEU A 142 -13.74 -14.54 -14.23
CA LEU A 142 -14.00 -14.94 -12.86
C LEU A 142 -15.34 -14.42 -12.38
N SER A 143 -16.03 -15.25 -11.59
CA SER A 143 -17.22 -14.80 -10.86
C SER A 143 -16.85 -13.76 -9.80
N ASN A 144 -17.85 -13.00 -9.36
CA ASN A 144 -17.66 -12.03 -8.27
C ASN A 144 -17.14 -12.70 -6.98
N GLU A 145 -17.63 -13.90 -6.66
CA GLU A 145 -17.19 -14.67 -5.49
C GLU A 145 -15.73 -15.13 -5.62
N GLN A 146 -15.32 -15.58 -6.82
CA GLN A 146 -13.94 -15.94 -7.10
C GLN A 146 -13.00 -14.74 -6.96
N CYS A 147 -13.40 -13.58 -7.51
CA CYS A 147 -12.65 -12.34 -7.37
C CYS A 147 -12.53 -11.92 -5.89
N LEU A 148 -13.63 -11.95 -5.14
CA LEU A 148 -13.63 -11.59 -3.70
C LEU A 148 -12.72 -12.52 -2.90
N LYS A 149 -12.78 -13.83 -3.16
CA LYS A 149 -11.89 -14.82 -2.52
C LYS A 149 -10.43 -14.52 -2.84
N ARG A 150 -10.11 -14.19 -4.09
CA ARG A 150 -8.74 -13.88 -4.50
C ARG A 150 -8.24 -12.55 -3.92
N VAL A 151 -9.05 -11.50 -3.90
CA VAL A 151 -8.75 -10.25 -3.18
C VAL A 151 -8.45 -10.55 -1.71
N ASN A 152 -9.33 -11.27 -1.01
CA ASN A 152 -9.10 -11.62 0.39
C ASN A 152 -7.80 -12.41 0.61
N ASN A 153 -7.46 -13.34 -0.28
CA ASN A 153 -6.20 -14.08 -0.23
C ASN A 153 -4.98 -13.16 -0.41
N LEU A 154 -5.02 -12.23 -1.37
CA LEU A 154 -3.94 -11.26 -1.58
C LEU A 154 -3.79 -10.32 -0.38
N LEU A 155 -4.89 -9.83 0.17
CA LEU A 155 -4.88 -8.99 1.37
C LEU A 155 -4.34 -9.73 2.60
N ALA A 156 -4.68 -11.01 2.76
CA ALA A 156 -4.16 -11.84 3.85
C ALA A 156 -2.65 -12.06 3.71
N LYS A 157 -2.15 -12.34 2.51
CA LYS A 157 -0.71 -12.50 2.24
C LYS A 157 0.06 -11.18 2.40
N GLY A 158 -0.56 -10.05 2.04
CA GLY A 158 0.04 -8.72 2.17
C GLY A 158 -0.13 -8.05 3.53
N LYS A 159 -0.81 -8.70 4.48
CA LYS A 159 -1.13 -8.13 5.79
C LYS A 159 0.14 -7.68 6.53
N GLY A 160 0.14 -6.44 7.02
CA GLY A 160 1.28 -5.81 7.69
C GLY A 160 2.52 -5.57 6.81
N SER A 161 2.45 -5.89 5.51
CA SER A 161 3.55 -5.62 4.58
C SER A 161 3.45 -4.21 4.02
N ARG A 162 4.59 -3.51 4.00
CA ARG A 162 4.71 -2.23 3.29
C ARG A 162 4.64 -2.40 1.77
N TYR A 163 4.96 -3.60 1.27
CA TYR A 163 4.89 -3.94 -0.14
C TYR A 163 4.84 -5.47 -0.33
N PHE A 164 3.66 -5.98 -0.67
CA PHE A 164 3.47 -7.35 -1.13
C PHE A 164 3.07 -7.33 -2.60
N GLN A 165 3.60 -8.24 -3.42
CA GLN A 165 3.21 -8.38 -4.81
C GLN A 165 2.96 -9.85 -5.17
N GLN A 166 2.02 -10.09 -6.07
CA GLN A 166 1.78 -11.40 -6.69
C GLN A 166 1.52 -11.20 -8.18
N THR A 167 2.24 -11.94 -9.00
CA THR A 167 2.05 -11.94 -10.46
C THR A 167 1.08 -13.04 -10.86
N GLU A 168 0.11 -12.71 -11.69
CA GLU A 168 -0.89 -13.63 -12.24
C GLU A 168 -1.07 -13.34 -13.74
N GLY A 169 -0.52 -14.21 -14.58
CA GLY A 169 -0.48 -13.98 -16.02
C GLY A 169 0.18 -12.63 -16.36
N ALA A 170 -0.52 -11.81 -17.15
CA ALA A 170 -0.06 -10.49 -17.57
C ALA A 170 -0.35 -9.37 -16.54
N LEU A 171 -0.75 -9.71 -15.32
CA LEU A 171 -1.07 -8.77 -14.26
C LEU A 171 -0.14 -8.95 -13.07
N ARG A 172 0.14 -7.84 -12.39
CA ARG A 172 0.73 -7.84 -11.06
C ARG A 172 -0.25 -7.17 -10.10
N TYR A 173 -0.61 -7.90 -9.05
CA TYR A 173 -1.35 -7.37 -7.92
C TYR A 173 -0.38 -6.93 -6.83
N ILE A 174 -0.63 -5.77 -6.23
CA ILE A 174 0.16 -5.24 -5.12
C ILE A 174 -0.76 -4.95 -3.95
N VAL A 175 -0.31 -5.29 -2.74
CA VAL A 175 -0.96 -4.95 -1.48
C VAL A 175 0.05 -4.20 -0.61
N THR A 176 -0.38 -3.06 -0.09
CA THR A 176 0.33 -2.32 0.95
C THR A 176 -0.61 -2.15 2.13
N ASP A 177 -0.23 -2.67 3.30
CA ASP A 177 -0.99 -2.56 4.53
C ASP A 177 -0.18 -1.78 5.57
N ASN A 178 -0.48 -0.49 5.69
CA ASN A 178 0.17 0.42 6.64
C ASN A 178 -0.66 0.61 7.92
N GLY A 179 -1.55 -0.34 8.25
CA GLY A 179 -2.44 -0.24 9.40
C GLY A 179 -3.34 0.99 9.29
N GLU A 180 -3.31 1.85 10.31
CA GLU A 180 -4.12 3.08 10.37
C GLU A 180 -3.85 4.06 9.22
N LYS A 181 -2.67 3.99 8.59
CA LYS A 181 -2.32 4.87 7.46
C LYS A 181 -2.96 4.43 6.14
N GLY A 182 -3.56 3.26 6.09
CA GLY A 182 -4.32 2.80 4.95
C GLY A 182 -3.89 1.44 4.41
N LEU A 183 -4.84 0.81 3.73
CA LEU A 183 -4.69 -0.40 2.95
C LEU A 183 -4.85 -0.06 1.47
N THR A 184 -3.84 -0.34 0.66
CA THR A 184 -3.88 -0.15 -0.79
C THR A 184 -3.86 -1.50 -1.49
N PHE A 185 -4.77 -1.69 -2.44
CA PHE A 185 -4.77 -2.77 -3.41
C PHE A 185 -4.55 -2.17 -4.80
N ALA A 186 -3.56 -2.67 -5.53
CA ALA A 186 -3.23 -2.17 -6.87
C ALA A 186 -3.22 -3.28 -7.92
N VAL A 187 -3.53 -2.92 -9.15
CA VAL A 187 -3.37 -3.75 -10.34
C VAL A 187 -2.47 -3.03 -11.33
N GLU A 188 -1.45 -3.73 -11.80
CA GLU A 188 -0.48 -3.24 -12.78
C GLU A 188 -0.38 -4.20 -13.97
N PRO A 189 -0.16 -3.69 -15.19
CA PRO A 189 0.19 -4.52 -16.31
C PRO A 189 1.60 -5.09 -16.10
N LEU A 190 1.80 -6.32 -16.54
CA LEU A 190 3.09 -6.98 -16.59
C LEU A 190 3.38 -7.38 -18.04
N LYS A 191 4.56 -6.99 -18.54
CA LYS A 191 5.03 -7.51 -19.83
C LYS A 191 5.40 -8.97 -19.63
N LEU A 192 4.67 -9.87 -20.28
CA LEU A 192 5.06 -11.27 -20.34
C LEU A 192 6.33 -11.38 -21.19
N ALA A 193 7.42 -11.85 -20.59
CA ALA A 193 8.55 -12.34 -21.38
C ALA A 193 8.12 -13.67 -22.00
N LEU A 194 8.25 -13.80 -23.33
CA LEU A 194 8.15 -15.10 -23.96
C LEU A 194 9.25 -15.98 -23.35
N ALA A 195 8.88 -17.15 -22.84
CA ALA A 195 9.88 -18.16 -22.52
C ALA A 195 10.65 -18.45 -23.80
N ALA A 196 11.99 -18.42 -23.73
CA ALA A 196 12.79 -18.88 -24.84
C ALA A 196 12.40 -20.34 -25.15
N PRO A 197 12.26 -20.72 -26.43
CA PRO A 197 11.90 -22.08 -26.82
C PRO A 197 12.92 -23.11 -26.33
#